data_AF-A0AA89XA82-F1
#
_entry.id   AF-A0AA89XA82-F1
#
_cell.length_a   1.000
_cell.length_b   1.000
_cell.length_c   1.000
_cell.angle_alpha   90.00
_cell.angle_beta   90.00
_cell.angle_gamma   90.00
#
_symmetry.space_group_name_H-M   'P 1'
#
loop_
_entity.id
_entity.type
_entity.pdbx_description
1 polymer ?
#
loop_
_entity_poly.entity_id
_entity_poly.type
_entity_poly.pdbx_seq_one_letter_code
_entity_poly.pdbx_strand_id
1 'polypeptide(L)' 'MDGIHFLSHEEVCTLTGAKTKAGQVQVLKRNGIRHTIKRSGWPCVIASALTGEATGVIEKPKWQPRLVG' A
#
# COMPACT_ATOMS: atom_id res chain seq x y z
N MET A 1 -13.82 5.86 13.47
CA MET A 1 -12.46 6.31 13.85
C MET A 1 -11.52 5.40 13.08
N ASP A 2 -11.47 5.58 11.76
CA ASP A 2 -10.82 4.60 10.88
C ASP A 2 -9.36 4.96 10.71
N GLY A 3 -8.55 4.43 11.63
CA GLY A 3 -7.10 4.48 11.55
C GLY A 3 -6.58 3.61 10.40
N ILE A 4 -5.37 3.92 9.94
CA ILE A 4 -4.70 3.10 8.93
C ILE A 4 -4.41 1.72 9.53
N HIS A 5 -5.05 0.68 9.01
CA HIS A 5 -4.83 -0.70 9.43
C HIS A 5 -3.81 -1.40 8.53
N PHE A 6 -2.71 -1.86 9.12
CA PHE A 6 -1.66 -2.60 8.42
C PHE A 6 -1.82 -4.10 8.67
N LEU A 7 -1.64 -4.90 7.62
CA LEU A 7 -1.60 -6.34 7.75
C LEU A 7 -0.35 -6.78 8.54
N SER A 8 -0.56 -7.77 9.40
CA SER A 8 0.49 -8.52 10.08
C SER A 8 1.29 -9.36 9.09
N HIS A 9 2.42 -9.89 9.54
CA HIS A 9 3.27 -10.73 8.71
C HIS A 9 2.57 -12.03 8.29
N GLU A 10 1.80 -12.65 9.20
CA GLU A 10 1.09 -13.90 8.95
C GLU A 10 -0.04 -13.72 7.93
N GLU A 11 -0.76 -12.60 8.00
CA GLU A 11 -1.78 -12.24 7.02
C GLU A 11 -1.16 -12.03 5.64
N VAL A 12 0.01 -11.38 5.55
CA VAL A 12 0.73 -11.23 4.27
C VAL A 12 1.22 -12.57 3.74
N CYS A 13 1.67 -13.49 4.59
CA CYS A 13 2.03 -14.85 4.17
C CYS A 13 0.82 -15.60 3.61
N THR A 14 -0.33 -15.48 4.27
CA THR A 14 -1.59 -16.11 3.86
C THR A 14 -2.10 -15.53 2.54
N LEU A 15 -2.11 -14.20 2.43
CA LEU A 15 -2.52 -13.46 1.23
C LEU A 15 -1.69 -13.83 0.00
N THR A 16 -0.38 -13.98 0.17
CA THR A 16 0.54 -14.23 -0.94
C THR A 16 0.77 -15.71 -1.22
N GLY A 17 0.42 -16.60 -0.27
CA GLY A 17 0.82 -18.01 -0.29
C GLY A 17 2.33 -18.23 -0.23
N ALA A 18 3.12 -17.18 0.04
CA ALA A 18 4.57 -17.20 0.00
C ALA A 18 5.15 -16.88 1.39
N LYS A 19 6.08 -17.71 1.85
CA LYS A 19 6.83 -17.50 3.11
C LYS A 19 8.20 -16.85 2.90
N THR A 20 8.54 -16.49 1.66
CA THR A 20 9.79 -15.80 1.32
C THR A 20 9.51 -14.37 0.91
N LYS A 21 10.38 -13.43 1.29
CA LYS A 21 10.28 -12.02 0.91
C LYS A 21 10.12 -11.83 -0.60
N ALA A 22 10.95 -12.51 -1.40
CA ALA A 22 10.92 -12.40 -2.85
C ALA A 22 9.57 -12.87 -3.43
N GLY A 23 9.05 -14.00 -2.93
CA GLY A 23 7.74 -14.52 -3.34
C GLY A 23 6.60 -13.57 -2.97
N GLN A 24 6.61 -13.05 -1.74
CA GLN A 24 5.60 -12.08 -1.29
C GLN A 24 5.57 -10.84 -2.17
N VAL A 25 6.75 -10.22 -2.41
CA VAL A 25 6.85 -9.02 -3.25
C VAL A 25 6.41 -9.31 -4.69
N GLN A 26 6.78 -10.46 -5.25
CA GLN A 26 6.38 -10.84 -6.60
C GLN A 26 4.86 -10.98 -6.73
N VAL A 27 4.21 -11.65 -5.77
CA VAL A 27 2.75 -11.83 -5.77
C VAL A 27 2.04 -10.49 -5.59
N LEU A 28 2.48 -9.66 -4.64
CA LEU A 28 1.91 -8.33 -4.42
C LEU A 28 2.01 -7.45 -5.67
N LYS A 29 3.16 -7.47 -6.36
CA LYS A 29 3.35 -6.77 -7.64
C LYS A 29 2.44 -7.30 -8.74
N ARG A 30 2.37 -8.64 -8.89
CA ARG A 30 1.54 -9.30 -9.91
C ARG A 30 0.06 -8.99 -9.73
N ASN A 31 -0.41 -8.92 -8.48
CA ASN A 31 -1.80 -8.63 -8.15
C ASN A 31 -2.11 -7.12 -8.13
N GLY A 32 -1.13 -6.25 -8.39
CA GLY A 32 -1.33 -4.80 -8.37
C GLY A 32 -1.63 -4.23 -6.97
N ILE A 33 -1.31 -4.97 -5.90
CA ILE A 33 -1.58 -4.55 -4.52
C ILE A 33 -0.52 -3.53 -4.09
N ARG A 34 -0.97 -2.34 -3.68
CA ARG A 34 -0.08 -1.30 -3.15
C ARG A 34 0.58 -1.78 -1.87
N HIS A 35 1.91 -1.76 -1.85
CA HIS A 35 2.72 -2.17 -0.73
C HIS A 35 3.97 -1.30 -0.60
N THR A 36 4.51 -1.22 0.60
CA THR A 36 5.81 -0.60 0.89
C THR A 36 6.74 -1.63 1.50
N ILE A 37 8.06 -1.37 1.49
CA ILE A 37 9.04 -2.21 2.17
C ILE A 37 9.47 -1.50 3.45
N LYS A 38 9.27 -2.14 4.61
CA LYS A 38 9.71 -1.60 5.92
C LYS A 38 11.22 -1.71 6.06
N ARG A 39 11.80 -1.00 7.05
CA ARG A 39 13.22 -1.12 7.42
C ARG A 39 13.61 -2.57 7.79
N SER A 40 12.67 -3.39 8.27
CA SER A 40 12.87 -4.81 8.50
C SER A 40 13.09 -5.64 7.22
N GLY A 41 12.89 -5.05 6.04
CA GLY A 41 13.04 -5.71 4.75
C GLY A 41 11.81 -6.48 4.28
N TRP A 42 10.73 -6.53 5.06
CA TRP A 42 9.48 -7.22 4.71
C TRP A 42 8.43 -6.27 4.12
N PRO A 43 7.54 -6.78 3.23
CA PRO A 43 6.45 -5.99 2.68
C PRO A 43 5.44 -5.61 3.76
N CYS A 44 4.87 -4.42 3.60
CA CYS A 44 3.84 -3.84 4.43
C CYS A 44 2.66 -3.49 3.53
N VAL A 45 1.50 -4.03 3.84
CA VAL A 45 0.27 -3.86 3.08
C VAL A 45 -0.76 -3.21 3.99
N ILE A 46 -1.47 -2.22 3.47
CA ILE A 46 -2.60 -1.60 4.17
C ILE A 46 -3.84 -2.41 3.81
N ALA A 47 -4.68 -2.76 4.79
CA ALA A 47 -5.86 -3.58 4.55
C ALA A 47 -6.82 -2.96 3.52
N SER A 48 -6.94 -1.63 3.48
CA SER A 48 -7.74 -0.91 2.47
C SER A 48 -7.22 -1.08 1.03
N ALA A 49 -5.95 -1.47 0.84
CA ALA A 49 -5.43 -1.76 -0.50
C ALA A 49 -6.05 -3.04 -1.10
N LEU A 50 -6.69 -3.89 -0.29
CA LEU A 50 -7.35 -5.12 -0.74
C LEU A 50 -8.83 -4.92 -1.08
N THR A 51 -9.52 -4.04 -0.35
CA THR A 51 -10.97 -3.82 -0.53
C THR A 51 -11.30 -2.99 -1.76
N GLY A 52 -10.29 -2.46 -2.47
CA GLY A 52 -10.50 -1.67 -3.69
C GLY A 52 -11.08 -0.28 -3.41
N GLU A 53 -11.22 0.11 -2.15
CA GLU A 53 -11.44 1.51 -1.79
C GLU A 53 -10.17 2.28 -2.17
N ALA A 54 -10.20 2.85 -3.37
CA ALA A 54 -9.18 3.77 -3.81
C ALA A 54 -9.06 4.84 -2.73
N THR A 55 -7.94 4.83 -2.00
CA THR A 55 -7.50 5.96 -1.19
C THR A 55 -7.73 7.19 -2.06
N GLY A 56 -8.70 8.01 -1.66
CA GLY A 56 -9.39 8.96 -2.53
C GLY A 56 -8.44 9.64 -3.47
N VAL A 57 -8.84 9.78 -4.74
CA VAL A 57 -8.13 10.53 -5.77
C VAL A 57 -7.50 11.75 -5.10
N ILE A 58 -6.19 11.69 -4.85
CA ILE A 58 -5.46 12.84 -4.33
C ILE A 58 -5.50 13.78 -5.52
N GLU A 59 -6.47 14.71 -5.52
CA GLU A 59 -6.53 15.77 -6.49
C GLU A 59 -5.14 16.38 -6.50
N LYS A 60 -4.43 16.20 -7.63
CA LYS A 60 -3.12 16.83 -7.79
C LYS A 60 -3.35 18.31 -7.52
N PRO A 61 -2.65 18.93 -6.55
CA PRO A 61 -2.85 20.33 -6.27
C PRO A 61 -2.62 21.10 -7.56
N LYS A 62 -3.68 21.71 -8.10
CA LYS A 62 -3.59 22.55 -9.29
C LYS A 62 -2.79 23.77 -8.88
N TRP A 63 -1.62 23.94 -9.48
CA TRP A 63 -0.76 25.09 -9.21
C TRP A 63 -1.57 26.38 -9.39
N GLN A 64 -1.59 27.23 -8.36
CA GLN A 64 -2.21 28.55 -8.39
C GLN A 64 -1.12 29.62 -8.40
N PRO A 65 -1.11 30.55 -9.38
CA PRO A 65 -0.16 31.66 -9.38
C PRO A 65 -0.44 32.57 -8.18
N ARG A 66 0.62 32.97 -7.47
CA ARG A 66 0.54 34.03 -6.47
C ARG A 66 0.48 35.37 -7.22
N LEU A 67 -0.71 35.95 -7.36
CA LEU A 67 -0.83 37.33 -7.82
C LEU A 67 -0.16 38.22 -6.77
N VAL A 68 0.96 38.85 -7.15
CA VAL A 68 1.53 39.97 -6.41
C VAL A 68 0.94 41.24 -7.03
N GLY A 69 -0.01 41.85 -6.31
CA GLY A 69 -0.53 43.19 -6.58
C GLY A 69 -0.04 44.15 -5.51
#